data_AF-A0AAD7BAD1-F1
#
_entry.id   AF-A0AAD7BAD1-F1
#
_cell.length_a   1.000
_cell.length_b   1.000
_cell.length_c   1.000
_cell.angle_alpha   90.00
_cell.angle_beta   90.00
_cell.angle_gamma   90.00
#
_symmetry.space_group_name_H-M   'P 1'
#
loop_
_entity.id
_entity.type
_entity.pdbx_description
1 polymer ?
#
loop_
_entity_poly.entity_id
_entity_poly.type
_entity_poly.pdbx_seq_one_letter_code
_entity_poly.pdbx_strand_id
1 'polypeptide(L)'
;ILQRLPADANCNYKMPDTLKKLAVDYGHICMLAHNAKYYRNPKDAPAGYLVANIIAEQATMRTMGVKDMPPAMETGRVAILAKVIGKALTDKRFEIKSQVVKSLESKSKENKSDIAALTCACIGSTTNVKPTAALYQRIAIIRSVAAKNMAAAKAAENSKAEDKFWVLVDQKLEAWRNTLTAPGALQGMYAKTYDADVAKHGKPDSTVPVTPMKDVADWLVTLCGAMEK
;
A
#
# COMPACT_ATOMS: atom_id res chain seq x y z
N ILE A 1 3.23 13.91 11.65
CA ILE A 1 4.35 14.86 11.43
C ILE A 1 5.63 14.08 11.69
N LEU A 2 6.49 13.95 10.68
CA LEU A 2 7.79 13.26 10.78
C LEU A 2 8.60 13.92 11.91
N GLN A 3 8.82 13.24 13.04
CA GLN A 3 9.90 13.65 13.92
C GLN A 3 11.18 13.56 13.08
N ARG A 4 11.83 14.71 12.93
CA ARG A 4 13.00 14.89 12.07
C ARG A 4 14.05 13.87 12.51
N LEU A 5 14.28 12.85 11.67
CA LEU A 5 15.57 12.18 11.65
C LEU A 5 16.63 13.29 11.66
N PRO A 6 17.64 13.23 12.55
CA PRO A 6 18.63 14.28 12.66
C PRO A 6 19.15 14.57 11.25
N ALA A 7 18.82 15.75 10.75
CA ALA A 7 19.33 16.19 9.48
C ALA A 7 20.78 16.51 9.75
N ASP A 8 21.67 15.57 9.46
CA ASP A 8 23.04 15.95 9.15
C ASP A 8 22.96 16.89 7.94
N ALA A 9 22.97 18.18 8.24
CA ALA A 9 22.72 19.27 7.30
C ALA A 9 23.79 19.35 6.19
N ASN A 10 24.81 18.48 6.22
CA ASN A 10 25.94 18.46 5.30
C ASN A 10 26.12 17.14 4.54
N CYS A 11 25.11 16.25 4.51
CA CYS A 11 25.20 15.06 3.67
C CYS A 11 24.94 15.41 2.19
N ASN A 12 26.01 15.75 1.44
CA ASN A 12 26.00 15.95 -0.02
C ASN A 12 25.78 14.63 -0.80
N TYR A 13 25.19 13.62 -0.18
CA TYR A 13 24.96 12.34 -0.81
C TYR A 13 23.90 12.47 -1.91
N LYS A 14 24.33 12.18 -3.14
CA LYS A 14 23.45 11.97 -4.28
C LYS A 14 23.17 10.49 -4.41
N MET A 15 21.94 10.09 -4.14
CA MET A 15 21.48 8.72 -4.31
C MET A 15 21.57 8.31 -5.78
N PRO A 16 22.15 7.16 -6.11
CA PRO A 16 22.14 6.63 -7.47
C PRO A 16 20.70 6.49 -8.00
N ASP A 17 20.47 6.82 -9.26
CA ASP A 17 19.13 6.77 -9.87
C ASP A 17 18.52 5.37 -9.86
N THR A 18 19.36 4.34 -9.98
CA THR A 18 18.97 2.93 -9.85
C THR A 18 18.39 2.62 -8.47
N LEU A 19 19.10 3.02 -7.41
CA LEU A 19 18.63 2.85 -6.02
C LEU A 19 17.38 3.69 -5.75
N LYS A 20 17.33 4.92 -6.28
CA LYS A 20 16.17 5.80 -6.15
C LYS A 20 14.93 5.19 -6.80
N LYS A 21 15.05 4.66 -8.02
CA LYS A 21 13.94 3.99 -8.73
C LYS A 21 13.48 2.76 -7.98
N LEU A 22 14.42 1.95 -7.49
CA LEU A 22 14.10 0.78 -6.69
C LEU A 22 13.39 1.17 -5.39
N ALA A 23 13.84 2.22 -4.69
CA ALA A 23 13.19 2.74 -3.48
C ALA A 23 11.76 3.28 -3.74
N VAL A 24 11.49 3.78 -4.94
CA VAL A 24 10.14 4.20 -5.35
C VAL A 24 9.26 2.99 -5.64
N ASP A 25 9.73 2.05 -6.47
CA ASP A 25 9.02 0.79 -6.75
C ASP A 25 8.67 0.09 -5.43
N TYR A 26 9.64 0.02 -4.53
CA TYR A 26 9.53 -0.47 -3.18
C TYR A 26 8.36 0.17 -2.41
N GLY A 27 8.35 1.51 -2.31
CA GLY A 27 7.27 2.23 -1.62
C GLY A 27 5.89 1.93 -2.22
N HIS A 28 5.84 1.68 -3.53
CA HIS A 28 4.59 1.29 -4.18
C HIS A 28 4.13 -0.11 -3.79
N ILE A 29 5.06 -1.07 -3.72
CA ILE A 29 4.77 -2.45 -3.34
C ILE A 29 4.26 -2.52 -1.91
N CYS A 30 4.87 -1.79 -0.98
CA CYS A 30 4.42 -1.81 0.42
C CYS A 30 2.97 -1.36 0.60
N MET A 31 2.51 -0.42 -0.22
CA MET A 31 1.11 0.01 -0.21
C MET A 31 0.14 -1.03 -0.78
N LEU A 32 0.67 -2.01 -1.50
CA LEU A 32 -0.08 -3.01 -2.23
C LEU A 32 0.08 -4.40 -1.58
N ALA A 33 1.11 -4.60 -0.77
CA ALA A 33 1.40 -5.85 -0.10
C ALA A 33 0.21 -6.36 0.72
N HIS A 34 -0.13 -7.63 0.54
CA HIS A 34 -1.32 -8.24 1.13
C HIS A 34 -1.30 -8.25 2.66
N ASN A 35 -0.11 -8.13 3.25
CA ASN A 35 0.16 -8.16 4.68
C ASN A 35 0.49 -6.78 5.27
N ALA A 36 0.35 -5.69 4.52
CA ALA A 36 0.53 -4.35 5.07
C ALA A 36 -0.35 -4.17 6.32
N LYS A 37 0.29 -4.10 7.50
CA LYS A 37 -0.42 -4.01 8.78
C LYS A 37 -1.19 -2.68 8.87
N TYR A 38 -0.54 -1.59 8.47
CA TYR A 38 -1.12 -0.25 8.44
C TYR A 38 -0.64 0.52 7.22
N TYR A 39 -1.51 1.37 6.67
CA TYR A 39 -1.19 2.31 5.60
C TYR A 39 -0.75 3.66 6.14
N ARG A 40 -1.11 3.99 7.38
CA ARG A 40 -0.65 5.18 8.11
C ARG A 40 0.19 4.81 9.33
N ASN A 41 0.80 5.82 9.96
CA ASN A 41 1.28 5.69 11.33
C ASN A 41 0.06 5.68 12.26
N PRO A 42 -0.22 4.59 12.99
CA PRO A 42 -1.28 4.58 14.00
C PRO A 42 -1.04 5.71 15.01
N LYS A 43 -2.13 6.31 15.53
CA LYS A 43 -2.01 7.39 16.53
C LYS A 43 -1.34 6.90 17.82
N ASP A 44 -1.55 5.62 18.16
CA ASP A 44 -1.04 4.97 19.38
C ASP A 44 0.18 4.08 19.12
N ALA A 45 0.66 4.02 17.87
CA ALA A 45 1.95 3.40 17.59
C ALA A 45 3.07 4.36 17.99
N PRO A 46 4.24 3.84 18.39
CA PRO A 46 5.43 4.65 18.55
C PRO A 46 5.61 5.52 17.32
N ALA A 47 5.91 6.81 17.52
CA ALA A 47 6.22 7.72 16.42
C ALA A 47 7.25 7.05 15.51
N GLY A 48 6.87 6.74 14.26
CA GLY A 48 7.74 6.05 13.32
C GLY A 48 7.46 4.57 13.08
N TYR A 49 6.24 4.05 13.20
CA TYR A 49 5.93 2.69 12.71
C TYR A 49 6.20 2.50 11.21
N LEU A 50 5.82 3.47 10.37
CA LEU A 50 6.24 3.55 8.97
C LEU A 50 7.76 3.68 8.84
N VAL A 51 8.43 4.30 9.82
CA VAL A 51 9.89 4.38 9.87
C VAL A 51 10.49 3.03 10.26
N ALA A 52 9.85 2.25 11.14
CA ALA A 52 10.24 0.89 11.51
C ALA A 52 10.07 -0.07 10.33
N ASN A 53 9.00 0.08 9.54
CA ASN A 53 8.90 -0.55 8.23
C ASN A 53 10.10 -0.09 7.39
N ILE A 54 10.26 1.19 7.08
CA ILE A 54 11.42 1.70 6.30
C ILE A 54 12.78 1.18 6.80
N ILE A 55 12.99 1.01 8.10
CA ILE A 55 14.21 0.45 8.69
C ILE A 55 14.32 -1.07 8.43
N ALA A 56 13.27 -1.86 8.71
CA ALA A 56 13.22 -3.29 8.41
C ALA A 56 13.38 -3.56 6.90
N GLU A 57 12.89 -2.64 6.08
CA GLU A 57 12.98 -2.66 4.64
C GLU A 57 14.41 -2.42 4.17
N GLN A 58 15.08 -1.40 4.72
CA GLN A 58 16.50 -1.19 4.46
C GLN A 58 17.36 -2.36 4.91
N ALA A 59 17.02 -3.02 6.01
CA ALA A 59 17.69 -4.25 6.43
C ALA A 59 17.48 -5.38 5.41
N THR A 60 16.25 -5.57 4.94
CA THR A 60 15.95 -6.56 3.88
C THR A 60 16.70 -6.25 2.59
N MET A 61 16.68 -5.01 2.11
CA MET A 61 17.42 -4.59 0.91
C MET A 61 18.93 -4.86 1.03
N ARG A 62 19.52 -4.68 2.23
CA ARG A 62 20.92 -5.04 2.48
C ARG A 62 21.17 -6.54 2.45
N THR A 63 20.32 -7.34 3.11
CA THR A 63 20.41 -8.81 3.11
C THR A 63 20.28 -9.37 1.69
N MET A 64 19.48 -8.73 0.85
CA MET A 64 19.28 -9.08 -0.55
C MET A 64 20.43 -8.64 -1.47
N GLY A 65 21.46 -7.95 -0.94
CA GLY A 65 22.58 -7.47 -1.74
C GLY A 65 22.18 -6.40 -2.75
N VAL A 66 21.16 -5.59 -2.47
CA VAL A 66 20.80 -4.47 -3.34
C VAL A 66 22.02 -3.56 -3.50
N LYS A 67 22.44 -3.37 -4.75
CA LYS A 67 23.61 -2.56 -5.09
C LYS A 67 23.44 -1.12 -4.59
N ASP A 68 24.56 -0.53 -4.15
CA ASP A 68 24.67 0.87 -3.75
C ASP A 68 23.85 1.26 -2.50
N MET A 69 23.36 0.27 -1.74
CA MET A 69 22.70 0.51 -0.44
C MET A 69 23.64 1.19 0.55
N PRO A 70 23.20 2.26 1.25
CA PRO A 70 24.03 2.89 2.27
C PRO A 70 24.26 1.92 3.45
N PRO A 71 25.50 1.84 3.98
CA PRO A 71 25.79 1.14 5.22
C PRO A 71 24.86 1.58 6.36
N ALA A 72 24.50 0.65 7.26
CA ALA A 72 23.56 0.94 8.35
C ALA A 72 24.06 2.05 9.30
N MET A 73 25.38 2.18 9.44
CA MET A 73 26.01 3.20 10.29
C MET A 73 26.04 4.59 9.65
N GLU A 74 25.79 4.72 8.34
CA GLU A 74 25.73 6.01 7.65
C GLU A 74 24.34 6.64 7.79
N THR A 75 24.01 7.07 9.01
CA THR A 75 22.70 7.59 9.42
C THR A 75 22.15 8.68 8.50
N GLY A 76 23.01 9.61 8.04
CA GLY A 76 22.62 10.67 7.10
C GLY A 76 22.14 10.13 5.73
N ARG A 77 22.84 9.14 5.15
CA ARG A 77 22.44 8.55 3.85
C ARG A 77 21.22 7.64 3.98
N VAL A 78 21.16 6.89 5.09
CA VAL A 78 19.98 6.13 5.50
C VAL A 78 18.75 7.02 5.62
N ALA A 79 18.89 8.22 6.20
CA ALA A 79 17.80 9.17 6.32
C ALA A 79 17.34 9.72 4.95
N ILE A 80 18.25 9.91 3.99
CA ILE A 80 17.90 10.31 2.63
C ILE A 80 17.09 9.20 1.94
N LEU A 81 17.52 7.94 2.03
CA LEU A 81 16.76 6.79 1.52
C LEU A 81 15.37 6.69 2.15
N ALA A 82 15.29 6.85 3.47
CA ALA A 82 14.02 6.85 4.18
C ALA A 82 13.07 7.96 3.71
N LYS A 83 13.59 9.16 3.39
CA LYS A 83 12.80 10.27 2.83
C LYS A 83 12.25 9.92 1.44
N VAL A 84 13.04 9.28 0.58
CA VAL A 84 12.61 8.85 -0.76
C VAL A 84 11.48 7.83 -0.66
N ILE A 85 11.65 6.78 0.15
CA ILE A 85 10.62 5.75 0.37
C ILE A 85 9.37 6.37 0.99
N GLY A 86 9.52 7.22 2.01
CA GLY A 86 8.41 7.90 2.68
C GLY A 86 7.60 8.81 1.74
N LYS A 87 8.27 9.47 0.79
CA LYS A 87 7.60 10.25 -0.27
C LYS A 87 6.83 9.31 -1.21
N ALA A 88 7.46 8.26 -1.72
CA ALA A 88 6.82 7.29 -2.61
C ALA A 88 5.56 6.65 -1.99
N LEU A 89 5.62 6.29 -0.70
CA LEU A 89 4.46 5.80 0.06
C LEU A 89 3.33 6.83 0.14
N THR A 90 3.68 8.10 0.34
CA THR A 90 2.70 9.20 0.42
C THR A 90 2.04 9.46 -0.92
N ASP A 91 2.84 9.55 -1.98
CA ASP A 91 2.36 9.73 -3.35
C ASP A 91 1.44 8.57 -3.74
N LYS A 92 1.83 7.33 -3.43
CA LYS A 92 1.04 6.14 -3.75
C LYS A 92 -0.26 6.05 -2.97
N ARG A 93 -0.26 6.42 -1.70
CA ARG A 93 -1.51 6.58 -0.92
C ARG A 93 -2.46 7.57 -1.59
N PHE A 94 -1.93 8.69 -2.06
CA PHE A 94 -2.76 9.69 -2.71
C PHE A 94 -3.32 9.15 -4.04
N GLU A 95 -2.49 8.49 -4.84
CA GLU A 95 -2.89 7.88 -6.10
C GLU A 95 -3.97 6.80 -5.91
N ILE A 96 -3.72 5.80 -5.04
CA ILE A 96 -4.69 4.73 -4.75
C ILE A 96 -6.02 5.32 -4.28
N LYS A 97 -5.98 6.27 -3.35
CA LYS A 97 -7.20 6.95 -2.88
C LYS A 97 -7.93 7.62 -4.03
N SER A 98 -7.22 8.36 -4.88
CA SER A 98 -7.81 9.04 -6.04
C SER A 98 -8.51 8.06 -6.98
N GLN A 99 -7.84 6.96 -7.34
CA GLN A 99 -8.40 5.95 -8.25
C GLN A 99 -9.61 5.24 -7.63
N VAL A 100 -9.55 4.89 -6.35
CA VAL A 100 -10.67 4.25 -5.64
C VAL A 100 -11.87 5.18 -5.58
N VAL A 101 -11.69 6.45 -5.20
CA VAL A 101 -12.79 7.43 -5.13
C VAL A 101 -13.41 7.64 -6.52
N LYS A 102 -12.59 7.83 -7.56
CA LYS A 102 -13.06 7.93 -8.95
C LYS A 102 -13.91 6.71 -9.35
N SER A 103 -13.45 5.49 -9.01
CA SER A 103 -14.17 4.26 -9.33
C SER A 103 -15.54 4.15 -8.66
N LEU A 104 -15.75 4.87 -7.55
CA LEU A 104 -17.00 4.89 -6.78
C LEU A 104 -17.94 6.02 -7.21
N GLU A 105 -17.42 7.09 -7.83
CA GLU A 105 -18.19 8.26 -8.28
C GLU A 105 -18.73 8.12 -9.70
N SER A 106 -18.23 7.17 -10.50
CA SER A 106 -18.74 6.88 -11.84
C SER A 106 -20.26 6.61 -11.83
N LYS A 107 -21.02 7.57 -12.36
CA LYS A 107 -22.51 7.54 -12.39
C LYS A 107 -23.07 6.55 -13.42
N SER A 108 -22.32 6.21 -14.47
CA SER A 108 -22.74 5.21 -15.46
C SER A 108 -22.36 3.80 -15.02
N LYS A 109 -23.27 2.82 -15.23
CA LYS A 109 -22.99 1.40 -15.01
C LYS A 109 -21.83 0.89 -15.89
N GLU A 110 -21.62 1.54 -17.04
CA GLU A 110 -20.58 1.23 -18.03
C GLU A 110 -19.18 1.68 -17.62
N ASN A 111 -19.04 2.65 -16.69
CA ASN A 111 -17.74 3.16 -16.22
C ASN A 111 -17.38 2.69 -14.79
N LYS A 112 -18.05 1.68 -14.27
CA LYS A 112 -17.61 1.02 -13.04
C LYS A 112 -16.44 0.12 -13.39
N SER A 113 -15.22 0.61 -13.12
CA SER A 113 -14.02 -0.20 -13.24
C SER A 113 -14.17 -1.48 -12.44
N ASP A 114 -14.02 -2.63 -13.09
CA ASP A 114 -13.85 -3.90 -12.41
C ASP A 114 -12.56 -3.88 -11.56
N ILE A 115 -12.38 -4.90 -10.74
CA ILE A 115 -11.27 -4.95 -9.79
C ILE A 115 -9.89 -5.08 -10.46
N ALA A 116 -9.80 -5.70 -11.64
CA ALA A 116 -8.53 -5.79 -12.37
C ALA A 116 -8.15 -4.42 -12.95
N ALA A 117 -9.08 -3.77 -13.67
CA ALA A 117 -8.85 -2.43 -14.21
C ALA A 117 -8.50 -1.41 -13.10
N LEU A 118 -9.19 -1.48 -11.96
CA LEU A 118 -8.90 -0.60 -10.83
C LEU A 118 -7.54 -0.88 -10.22
N THR A 119 -7.17 -2.16 -10.08
CA THR A 119 -5.86 -2.53 -9.57
C THR A 119 -4.74 -2.04 -10.49
N CYS A 120 -4.88 -2.21 -11.81
CA CYS A 120 -3.93 -1.66 -12.78
C CYS A 120 -3.83 -0.14 -12.70
N ALA A 121 -4.95 0.57 -12.55
CA ALA A 121 -4.95 2.01 -12.35
C ALA A 121 -4.24 2.42 -11.05
N CYS A 122 -4.35 1.64 -9.98
CA CYS A 122 -3.66 1.87 -8.70
C CYS A 122 -2.16 1.54 -8.78
N ILE A 123 -1.78 0.53 -9.56
CA ILE A 123 -0.38 0.17 -9.80
C ILE A 123 0.30 1.25 -10.65
N GLY A 124 -0.37 1.76 -11.69
CA GLY A 124 0.17 2.74 -12.62
C GLY A 124 1.20 2.14 -13.59
N SER A 125 1.49 2.85 -14.68
CA SER A 125 2.37 2.37 -15.75
C SER A 125 3.87 2.46 -15.43
N THR A 126 4.24 3.19 -14.37
CA THR A 126 5.63 3.53 -14.09
C THR A 126 6.35 2.52 -13.19
N THR A 127 5.64 1.49 -12.73
CA THR A 127 6.14 0.53 -11.74
C THR A 127 6.32 -0.84 -12.35
N ASN A 128 7.27 -1.61 -11.83
CA ASN A 128 7.44 -3.01 -12.22
C ASN A 128 6.46 -3.97 -11.53
N VAL A 129 5.56 -3.44 -10.70
CA VAL A 129 4.58 -4.24 -9.95
C VAL A 129 3.57 -4.85 -10.91
N LYS A 130 3.27 -6.13 -10.72
CA LYS A 130 2.29 -6.85 -11.51
C LYS A 130 1.01 -7.11 -10.70
N PRO A 131 -0.17 -7.10 -11.34
CA PRO A 131 -1.42 -7.43 -10.67
C PRO A 131 -1.39 -8.88 -10.18
N THR A 132 -1.65 -9.12 -8.90
CA THR A 132 -1.82 -10.46 -8.32
C THR A 132 -3.19 -10.59 -7.67
N ALA A 133 -3.65 -11.82 -7.41
CA ALA A 133 -4.92 -12.05 -6.74
C ALA A 133 -4.98 -11.39 -5.36
N ALA A 134 -3.84 -11.37 -4.65
CA ALA A 134 -3.74 -10.73 -3.35
C ALA A 134 -3.89 -9.19 -3.45
N LEU A 135 -3.40 -8.58 -4.53
CA LEU A 135 -3.63 -7.16 -4.82
C LEU A 135 -5.10 -6.88 -5.07
N TYR A 136 -5.78 -7.72 -5.84
CA TYR A 136 -7.21 -7.56 -6.12
C TYR A 136 -8.03 -7.59 -4.83
N GLN A 137 -7.76 -8.55 -3.95
CA GLN A 137 -8.40 -8.62 -2.64
C GLN A 137 -8.13 -7.34 -1.83
N ARG A 138 -6.91 -6.82 -1.89
CA ARG A 138 -6.53 -5.64 -1.12
C ARG A 138 -7.23 -4.38 -1.59
N ILE A 139 -7.25 -4.16 -2.90
CA ILE A 139 -7.98 -3.05 -3.52
C ILE A 139 -9.48 -3.18 -3.27
N ALA A 140 -10.05 -4.38 -3.30
CA ALA A 140 -11.47 -4.61 -2.97
C ALA A 140 -11.80 -4.21 -1.52
N ILE A 141 -10.92 -4.50 -0.56
CA ILE A 141 -11.09 -4.07 0.84
C ILE A 141 -11.06 -2.54 0.94
N ILE A 142 -10.07 -1.89 0.31
CA ILE A 142 -9.94 -0.43 0.31
C ILE A 142 -11.19 0.20 -0.31
N ARG A 143 -11.64 -0.30 -1.46
CA ARG A 143 -12.85 0.17 -2.14
C ARG A 143 -14.12 -0.03 -1.31
N SER A 144 -14.25 -1.16 -0.63
CA SER A 144 -15.39 -1.47 0.25
C SER A 144 -15.47 -0.50 1.43
N VAL A 145 -14.34 -0.21 2.08
CA VAL A 145 -14.28 0.76 3.19
C VAL A 145 -14.59 2.17 2.68
N ALA A 146 -14.00 2.57 1.56
CA ALA A 146 -14.25 3.87 0.93
C ALA A 146 -15.72 4.08 0.59
N ALA A 147 -16.37 3.07 -0.01
CA ALA A 147 -17.79 3.13 -0.37
C ALA A 147 -18.69 3.35 0.86
N LYS A 148 -18.42 2.65 1.97
CA LYS A 148 -19.16 2.83 3.22
C LYS A 148 -18.97 4.22 3.81
N ASN A 149 -17.73 4.72 3.81
CA ASN A 149 -17.43 6.06 4.31
C ASN A 149 -18.12 7.15 3.48
N MET A 150 -18.08 7.04 2.15
CA MET A 150 -18.74 8.00 1.26
C MET A 150 -20.27 7.98 1.41
N ALA A 151 -20.87 6.80 1.62
CA ALA A 151 -22.30 6.70 1.90
C ALA A 151 -22.67 7.36 3.23
N ALA A 152 -21.88 7.13 4.29
CA ALA A 152 -22.10 7.76 5.60
C ALA A 152 -21.93 9.29 5.55
N ALA A 153 -20.91 9.79 4.83
CA ALA A 153 -20.68 11.22 4.66
C ALA A 153 -21.84 11.91 3.92
N LYS A 154 -22.39 11.27 2.88
CA LYS A 154 -23.58 11.77 2.17
C LYS A 154 -24.81 11.82 3.07
N ALA A 155 -25.01 10.80 3.91
CA ALA A 155 -26.15 10.72 4.83
C ALA A 155 -26.08 11.77 5.96
N ALA A 156 -24.88 12.20 6.34
CA ALA A 156 -24.66 13.14 7.45
C ALA A 156 -24.72 14.63 7.04
N GLU A 157 -25.03 14.97 5.77
CA GLU A 157 -25.01 16.33 5.18
C GLU A 157 -23.72 17.15 5.47
N ASN A 158 -22.65 16.49 5.89
CA ASN A 158 -21.48 17.15 6.45
C ASN A 158 -20.40 17.29 5.37
N SER A 159 -20.41 18.42 4.66
CA SER A 159 -19.41 18.78 3.64
C SER A 159 -18.00 19.03 4.21
N LYS A 160 -17.85 19.03 5.54
CA LYS A 160 -16.59 19.25 6.28
C LYS A 160 -16.06 17.99 6.96
N ALA A 161 -16.45 16.79 6.51
CA ALA A 161 -15.90 15.56 7.06
C ALA A 161 -14.38 15.52 6.82
N GLU A 162 -13.61 15.55 7.92
CA GLU A 162 -12.17 15.36 7.91
C GLU A 162 -11.79 14.12 7.08
N ASP A 163 -10.71 14.20 6.30
CA ASP A 163 -10.26 13.11 5.44
C ASP A 163 -9.77 11.90 6.27
N LYS A 164 -10.71 11.06 6.65
CA LYS A 164 -10.49 9.85 7.45
C LYS A 164 -10.28 8.60 6.59
N PHE A 165 -10.08 8.73 5.28
CA PHE A 165 -10.01 7.60 4.35
C PHE A 165 -9.07 6.48 4.85
N TRP A 166 -7.79 6.79 5.03
CA TRP A 166 -6.79 5.81 5.47
C TRP A 166 -6.98 5.41 6.95
N VAL A 167 -7.54 6.29 7.79
CA VAL A 167 -7.88 5.95 9.19
C VAL A 167 -8.85 4.78 9.21
N LEU A 168 -9.93 4.86 8.43
CA LEU A 168 -10.99 3.86 8.42
C LEU A 168 -10.53 2.54 7.81
N VAL A 169 -9.67 2.60 6.78
CA VAL A 169 -9.05 1.40 6.21
C VAL A 169 -8.23 0.68 7.27
N ASP A 170 -7.36 1.40 7.98
CA ASP A 170 -6.48 0.82 9.00
C ASP A 170 -7.26 0.27 10.18
N GLN A 171 -8.24 1.02 10.70
CA GLN A 171 -9.13 0.56 11.77
C GLN A 171 -9.89 -0.71 11.38
N LYS A 172 -10.36 -0.80 10.13
CA LYS A 172 -11.09 -1.98 9.66
C LYS A 172 -10.21 -3.22 9.63
N LEU A 173 -8.98 -3.06 9.14
CA LEU A 173 -8.00 -4.14 9.06
C LEU A 173 -7.52 -4.59 10.43
N GLU A 174 -7.28 -3.65 11.34
CA GLU A 174 -6.92 -3.93 12.73
C GLU A 174 -8.05 -4.66 13.46
N ALA A 175 -9.29 -4.18 13.33
CA ALA A 175 -10.44 -4.87 13.91
C ALA A 175 -10.55 -6.31 13.39
N TRP A 176 -10.35 -6.54 12.10
CA TRP A 176 -10.34 -7.91 11.55
C TRP A 176 -9.22 -8.78 12.11
N ARG A 177 -7.99 -8.26 12.22
CA ARG A 177 -6.87 -9.02 12.83
C ARG A 177 -7.13 -9.39 14.28
N ASN A 178 -7.75 -8.48 15.04
CA ASN A 178 -8.01 -8.70 16.47
C ASN A 178 -9.23 -9.61 16.72
N THR A 179 -10.17 -9.69 15.78
CA THR A 179 -11.42 -10.47 15.94
C THR A 179 -11.43 -11.80 15.20
N LEU A 180 -10.65 -11.94 14.12
CA LEU A 180 -10.60 -13.14 13.29
C LEU A 180 -9.33 -13.94 13.59
N THR A 181 -9.28 -14.56 14.78
CA THR A 181 -8.09 -15.27 15.29
C THR A 181 -8.00 -16.73 14.81
N ALA A 182 -9.11 -17.31 14.34
CA ALA A 182 -9.11 -18.68 13.85
C ALA A 182 -8.24 -18.81 12.57
N PRO A 183 -7.51 -19.94 12.40
CA PRO A 183 -6.69 -20.18 11.21
C PRO A 183 -7.48 -19.96 9.91
N GLY A 184 -6.96 -19.10 9.03
CA GLY A 184 -7.57 -18.79 7.74
C GLY A 184 -8.82 -17.89 7.79
N ALA A 185 -9.33 -17.51 8.96
CA ALA A 185 -10.53 -16.67 9.07
C ALA A 185 -10.31 -15.27 8.46
N LEU A 186 -9.12 -14.69 8.66
CA LEU A 186 -8.76 -13.41 8.07
C LEU A 186 -8.71 -13.47 6.53
N GLN A 187 -8.06 -14.50 5.97
CA GLN A 187 -8.01 -14.76 4.54
C GLN A 187 -9.41 -15.00 3.97
N GLY A 188 -10.27 -15.74 4.69
CA GLY A 188 -11.66 -15.95 4.31
C GLY A 188 -12.45 -14.63 4.25
N MET A 189 -12.21 -13.70 5.18
CA MET A 189 -12.82 -12.37 5.14
C MET A 189 -12.33 -11.52 3.97
N TYR A 190 -11.05 -11.63 3.60
CA TYR A 190 -10.49 -10.96 2.43
C TYR A 190 -11.12 -11.50 1.14
N ALA A 191 -11.20 -12.82 0.98
CA ALA A 191 -11.86 -13.47 -0.15
C ALA A 191 -13.34 -13.07 -0.24
N LYS A 192 -14.08 -13.12 0.87
CA LYS A 192 -15.49 -12.70 0.92
C LYS A 192 -15.68 -11.24 0.49
N THR A 193 -14.76 -10.36 0.89
CA THR A 193 -14.81 -8.94 0.51
C THR A 193 -14.55 -8.75 -0.98
N TYR A 194 -13.62 -9.52 -1.54
CA TYR A 194 -13.37 -9.57 -2.97
C TYR A 194 -14.57 -10.11 -3.75
N ASP A 195 -15.19 -11.21 -3.32
CA ASP A 195 -16.34 -11.78 -4.01
C ASP A 195 -17.54 -10.82 -4.02
N ALA A 196 -17.77 -10.10 -2.91
CA ALA A 196 -18.78 -9.06 -2.82
C ALA A 196 -18.49 -7.88 -3.76
N ASP A 197 -17.21 -7.54 -3.93
CA ASP A 197 -16.76 -6.50 -4.83
C ASP A 197 -16.95 -6.92 -6.31
N VAL A 198 -16.59 -8.15 -6.67
CA VAL A 198 -16.85 -8.75 -7.99
C VAL A 198 -18.35 -8.81 -8.29
N ALA A 199 -19.18 -9.23 -7.33
CA ALA A 199 -20.64 -9.27 -7.50
C ALA A 199 -21.23 -7.88 -7.78
N LYS A 200 -20.62 -6.83 -7.23
CA LYS A 200 -21.11 -5.44 -7.34
C LYS A 200 -20.55 -4.69 -8.56
N HIS A 201 -19.32 -4.98 -8.95
CA HIS A 201 -18.56 -4.20 -9.94
C HIS A 201 -18.22 -4.99 -11.21
N GLY A 202 -18.57 -6.28 -11.27
CA GLY A 202 -18.30 -7.14 -12.42
C GLY A 202 -17.08 -8.04 -12.20
N LYS A 203 -16.99 -9.07 -13.03
CA LYS A 203 -15.82 -9.98 -13.06
C LYS A 203 -14.60 -9.22 -13.57
N PRO A 204 -13.39 -9.56 -13.08
CA PRO A 204 -12.16 -8.98 -13.60
C PRO A 204 -12.05 -9.26 -15.10
N ASP A 205 -11.65 -8.25 -15.88
CA ASP A 205 -11.39 -8.42 -17.31
C ASP A 205 -10.28 -9.45 -17.53
N SER A 206 -10.54 -10.46 -18.37
CA SER A 206 -9.59 -11.52 -18.69
C SER A 206 -8.38 -11.01 -19.49
N THR A 207 -8.46 -9.80 -20.06
CA THR A 207 -7.32 -9.16 -20.74
C THR A 207 -6.23 -8.66 -19.77
N VAL A 208 -6.53 -8.61 -18.48
CA VAL A 208 -5.57 -8.25 -17.42
C VAL A 208 -5.21 -9.51 -16.63
N PRO A 209 -4.19 -10.27 -17.07
CA PRO A 209 -3.85 -11.54 -16.44
C PRO A 209 -3.35 -11.33 -15.01
N VAL A 210 -3.90 -12.13 -14.09
CA VAL A 210 -3.36 -12.25 -12.73
C VAL A 210 -2.00 -12.91 -12.83
N THR A 211 -0.97 -12.23 -12.33
CA THR A 211 0.38 -12.77 -12.24
C THR A 211 0.44 -13.80 -11.10
N PRO A 212 0.77 -15.07 -11.40
CA PRO A 212 1.00 -16.08 -10.37
C PRO A 212 2.14 -15.67 -9.45
N MET A 213 2.05 -16.01 -8.16
CA MET A 213 3.10 -15.63 -7.19
C MET A 213 4.49 -16.17 -7.56
N LYS A 214 4.57 -17.31 -8.25
CA LYS A 214 5.83 -17.88 -8.77
C LYS A 214 6.51 -17.03 -9.84
N ASP A 215 5.75 -16.16 -10.50
CA ASP A 215 6.23 -15.29 -11.59
C ASP A 215 6.44 -13.84 -11.10
N VAL A 216 6.20 -13.59 -9.80
CA VAL A 216 6.53 -12.34 -9.12
C VAL A 216 8.02 -12.38 -8.77
N ALA A 217 8.76 -11.31 -9.07
CA ALA A 217 10.20 -11.28 -8.82
C ALA A 217 10.56 -11.62 -7.36
N ASP A 218 11.56 -12.48 -7.16
CA ASP A 218 11.92 -13.04 -5.84
C ASP A 218 12.16 -11.98 -4.75
N TRP A 219 12.71 -10.83 -5.13
CA TRP A 219 12.93 -9.73 -4.21
C TRP A 219 11.63 -9.12 -3.68
N LEU A 220 10.57 -9.10 -4.48
CA LEU A 220 9.23 -8.68 -4.07
C LEU A 220 8.63 -9.67 -3.08
N VAL A 221 8.79 -10.98 -3.36
CA VAL A 221 8.27 -12.06 -2.51
C VAL A 221 8.96 -12.05 -1.15
N THR A 222 10.30 -11.98 -1.15
CA THR A 222 11.14 -11.90 0.05
C THR A 222 10.73 -10.71 0.92
N LEU A 223 10.47 -9.59 0.27
CA LEU A 223 10.10 -8.38 0.96
C LEU A 223 8.69 -8.42 1.55
N CYS A 224 7.73 -8.96 0.80
CA CYS A 224 6.40 -9.21 1.32
C CYS A 224 6.50 -10.10 2.56
N GLY A 225 7.27 -11.19 2.52
CA GLY A 225 7.47 -12.06 3.69
C GLY A 225 8.12 -11.37 4.89
N ALA A 226 9.05 -10.43 4.67
CA ALA A 226 9.71 -9.70 5.76
C ALA A 226 8.75 -8.82 6.58
N MET A 227 7.66 -8.34 5.98
CA MET A 227 6.61 -7.56 6.68
C MET A 227 5.69 -8.41 7.59
N GLU A 228 5.81 -9.73 7.57
CA GLU A 228 5.04 -10.63 8.45
C GLU A 228 5.59 -10.67 9.88
N LYS A 229 6.91 -10.57 10.00
CA LYS A 229 7.64 -10.61 11.28
C LYS A 229 7.42 -9.33 12.11
#